data_AF-A0A7C5GTS3-F1
#
_entry.id   AF-A0A7C5GTS3-F1
#
_cell.length_a   1.000
_cell.length_b   1.000
_cell.length_c   1.000
_cell.angle_alpha   90.00
_cell.angle_beta   90.00
_cell.angle_gamma   90.00
#
_symmetry.space_group_name_H-M   'P 1'
#
loop_
_entity.id
_entity.type
_entity.pdbx_description
1 polymer ?
#
loop_
_entity_poly.entity_id
_entity_poly.type
_entity_poly.pdbx_seq_one_letter_code
_entity_poly.pdbx_strand_id
1 'polypeptide(L)' 'MSAMPDEFLQRTAKLSTEVTQPFPNSRKVYLTGSRPDIKVGIREIDQAETTASFGAEINPPIPVYDTSGVFGDP' A
#
# COMPACT_ATOMS: atom_id res chain seq x y z
N MET A 1 -28.27 30.78 -3.42
CA MET A 1 -27.02 30.46 -4.13
C MET A 1 -25.96 30.17 -3.08
N SER A 2 -25.37 28.97 -3.07
CA SER A 2 -24.28 28.66 -2.15
C SER A 2 -23.08 29.54 -2.52
N ALA A 3 -22.45 30.18 -1.55
CA ALA A 3 -21.33 31.10 -1.77
C ALA A 3 -20.02 30.38 -2.16
N MET A 4 -20.02 29.05 -2.13
CA MET A 4 -18.90 28.19 -2.51
C MET A 4 -19.38 27.22 -3.59
N PRO A 5 -18.79 27.24 -4.80
CA PRO A 5 -19.10 26.25 -5.83
C PRO A 5 -18.71 24.84 -5.36
N ASP A 6 -19.57 23.84 -5.57
CA ASP A 6 -19.32 22.46 -5.13
C ASP A 6 -18.01 21.88 -5.67
N GLU A 7 -17.61 22.28 -6.88
CA GLU A 7 -16.34 21.89 -7.50
C GLU A 7 -15.11 22.30 -6.66
N PHE A 8 -15.18 23.47 -6.00
CA PHE A 8 -14.10 23.95 -5.14
C PHE A 8 -13.96 23.07 -3.89
N LEU A 9 -15.08 22.70 -3.28
CA LEU A 9 -15.10 21.80 -2.12
C LEU A 9 -14.55 20.42 -2.48
N GLN A 10 -14.94 19.87 -3.64
CA GLN A 10 -14.45 18.59 -4.14
C GLN A 10 -12.94 18.60 -4.37
N ARG A 11 -12.40 19.67 -4.97
CA ARG A 11 -10.95 19.82 -5.17
C ARG A 11 -10.17 19.89 -3.86
N THR A 12 -10.70 20.59 -2.85
CA THR A 12 -10.03 20.69 -1.53
C THR A 12 -10.12 19.41 -0.70
N ALA A 13 -11.15 18.58 -0.92
CA ALA A 13 -11.35 17.34 -0.19
C ALA A 13 -10.60 16.14 -0.79
N LYS A 14 -10.27 16.20 -2.09
CA LYS A 14 -9.61 15.09 -2.79
C LYS A 14 -8.13 15.02 -2.42
N LEU A 15 -7.71 13.86 -1.92
CA LEU A 15 -6.30 13.55 -1.70
C LEU A 15 -5.54 13.46 -3.03
N SER A 16 -4.24 13.80 -3.00
CA SER A 16 -3.40 13.72 -4.18
C SER A 16 -3.07 12.26 -4.53
N THR A 17 -2.80 11.98 -5.81
CA THR A 17 -2.50 10.63 -6.26
C THR A 17 -1.24 10.07 -5.60
N GLU A 18 -0.27 10.93 -5.29
CA GLU A 18 1.00 10.54 -4.67
C GLU A 18 0.82 9.92 -3.29
N VAL A 19 -0.25 10.27 -2.57
CA VAL A 19 -0.54 9.75 -1.22
C VAL A 19 -1.57 8.60 -1.22
N THR A 20 -2.20 8.32 -2.37
CA THR A 20 -3.20 7.25 -2.53
C THR A 20 -2.77 6.15 -3.48
N GLN A 21 -1.55 6.22 -4.02
CA GLN A 21 -1.01 5.18 -4.87
C GLN A 21 -0.26 4.13 -4.02
N PRO A 22 -0.23 2.85 -4.45
CA PRO A 22 0.61 1.85 -3.81
C PRO A 22 2.08 2.26 -3.77
N PHE A 23 2.78 1.85 -2.72
CA PHE A 23 4.23 2.05 -2.65
C PHE A 23 4.93 1.21 -3.73
N PRO A 24 5.99 1.74 -4.38
CA PRO A 24 6.75 0.98 -5.37
C PRO A 24 7.28 -0.34 -4.82
N ASN A 25 7.31 -1.37 -5.69
CA ASN A 25 7.78 -2.74 -5.37
C ASN A 25 7.19 -3.30 -4.08
N SER A 26 5.96 -2.87 -3.75
CA SER A 26 5.30 -3.27 -2.53
C SER A 26 3.84 -3.57 -2.80
N ARG A 27 3.26 -4.46 -2.00
CA ARG A 27 1.82 -4.77 -2.02
C ARG A 27 1.26 -4.80 -0.62
N LYS A 28 0.02 -4.33 -0.48
CA LYS A 28 -0.78 -4.51 0.73
C LYS A 28 -1.13 -5.99 0.85
N VAL A 29 -0.96 -6.57 2.03
CA VAL A 29 -1.49 -7.90 2.34
C VAL A 29 -2.16 -7.89 3.70
N TYR A 30 -3.09 -8.82 3.90
CA TYR A 30 -3.87 -8.93 5.12
C TYR A 30 -3.60 -10.27 5.79
N LEU A 31 -3.04 -10.23 7.00
CA LEU A 31 -2.84 -11.42 7.82
C LEU A 31 -4.09 -11.69 8.65
N THR A 32 -4.44 -12.97 8.74
CA THR A 32 -5.49 -13.45 9.65
C THR A 32 -4.83 -13.94 10.93
N GLY A 33 -5.27 -13.40 12.07
CA GLY A 33 -4.76 -13.78 13.39
C GLY A 33 -5.62 -14.86 14.04
N SER A 34 -5.66 -14.85 15.38
CA SER A 34 -6.54 -15.71 16.17
C SER A 34 -8.04 -15.47 15.94
N ARG A 35 -8.38 -14.30 15.39
CA ARG A 35 -9.73 -13.89 15.04
C ARG A 35 -9.87 -13.80 13.51
N PRO A 36 -10.74 -14.62 12.89
CA PRO A 36 -10.87 -14.68 11.42
C PRO A 36 -11.55 -13.45 10.81
N ASP A 37 -12.26 -12.67 11.62
CA ASP A 37 -12.93 -11.43 11.21
C ASP A 37 -11.97 -10.22 11.15
N ILE A 38 -10.77 -10.34 11.73
CA ILE A 38 -9.78 -9.27 11.76
C ILE A 38 -8.75 -9.47 10.65
N LYS A 39 -8.66 -8.47 9.77
CA LYS A 39 -7.64 -8.38 8.73
C LYS A 39 -6.53 -7.43 9.17
N VAL A 40 -5.39 -7.96 9.60
CA VAL A 40 -4.24 -7.16 10.01
C VAL A 40 -3.47 -6.72 8.76
N GLY A 41 -3.57 -5.44 8.42
CA GLY A 41 -2.87 -4.86 7.27
C GLY A 41 -1.37 -4.79 7.51
N ILE A 42 -0.61 -5.39 6.60
CA ILE A 42 0.84 -5.24 6.49
C ILE A 42 1.18 -4.94 5.02
N ARG A 43 2.44 -4.60 4.77
CA ARG A 43 2.96 -4.43 3.41
C ARG A 43 4.11 -5.39 3.20
N GLU A 44 4.13 -6.10 2.08
CA GLU A 44 5.28 -6.89 1.65
C GLU A 44 6.06 -6.12 0.61
N ILE A 45 7.38 -6.08 0.77
CA ILE A 45 8.31 -5.41 -0.15
C ILE A 45 9.08 -6.49 -0.91
N ASP A 46 8.97 -6.49 -2.23
CA ASP A 46 9.73 -7.39 -3.09
C ASP A 46 11.17 -6.90 -3.23
N GLN A 47 12.10 -7.82 -3.05
CA GLN A 47 13.53 -7.57 -3.19
C GLN A 47 14.00 -7.96 -4.59
N ALA A 48 14.99 -7.25 -5.13
CA ALA A 48 15.69 -7.70 -6.33
C ALA A 48 16.42 -9.02 -6.02
N GLU A 49 16.56 -9.89 -7.02
CA GLU A 49 17.26 -11.17 -6.87
C GLU A 49 18.76 -10.95 -6.57
N THR A 50 19.34 -11.82 -5.74
CA THR A 50 20.78 -11.78 -5.44
C THR A 50 21.54 -12.48 -6.55
N THR A 51 22.53 -11.81 -7.15
CA THR A 51 23.39 -12.45 -8.16
C THR A 51 24.28 -13.51 -7.52
N ALA A 52 24.21 -14.75 -7.98
CA ALA A 52 25.00 -15.88 -7.49
C ALA A 52 25.80 -16.53 -8.63
N SER A 53 26.80 -17.35 -8.28
CA SER A 53 27.69 -17.99 -9.26
C SER A 53 26.97 -18.91 -10.27
N PHE A 54 25.77 -19.41 -9.92
CA PHE A 54 24.96 -20.30 -10.76
C PHE A 54 23.54 -19.75 -11.01
N GLY A 55 23.42 -18.44 -11.23
CA GLY A 55 22.16 -17.79 -11.56
C GLY A 55 21.77 -16.73 -10.53
N ALA A 56 20.48 -16.47 -10.39
CA ALA A 56 19.96 -15.49 -9.46
C ALA A 56 19.19 -16.19 -8.33
N GLU A 57 19.41 -15.75 -7.10
CA GLU A 57 18.69 -16.22 -5.92
C GLU A 57 17.49 -15.31 -5.66
N ILE A 58 16.29 -15.90 -5.64
CA ILE A 58 15.06 -15.19 -5.34
C ILE A 58 15.02 -14.89 -3.85
N ASN A 59 15.05 -13.60 -3.52
CA ASN A 59 14.92 -13.15 -2.14
C ASN A 59 13.45 -13.17 -1.69
N PRO A 60 13.14 -13.64 -0.47
CA PRO A 60 11.79 -13.61 0.04
C PRO A 60 11.32 -12.15 0.23
N PRO A 61 10.03 -11.85 0.07
CA PRO A 61 9.50 -10.53 0.37
C PRO A 61 9.69 -10.16 1.85
N ILE A 62 9.93 -8.88 2.13
CA ILE A 62 10.08 -8.37 3.49
C ILE A 62 8.73 -7.83 3.98
N PRO A 63 8.10 -8.46 5.01
CA PRO A 63 6.90 -7.92 5.61
C PRO A 63 7.23 -6.74 6.54
N VAL A 64 6.49 -5.64 6.41
CA VAL A 64 6.60 -4.45 7.26
C VAL A 64 5.23 -4.02 7.77
N TYR A 65 5.22 -3.39 8.95
CA TYR A 65 4.01 -2.77 9.49
C TYR A 65 3.53 -1.64 8.57
N ASP A 66 2.22 -1.57 8.29
CA ASP A 66 1.67 -0.63 7.33
C ASP A 66 0.51 0.20 7.89
N THR A 67 0.80 1.48 8.13
CA THR A 67 -0.15 2.48 8.66
C THR A 67 -0.95 3.21 7.58
N SER A 68 -0.78 2.89 6.29
CA SER A 68 -1.47 3.57 5.19
C SER A 68 -2.98 3.35 5.15
N GLY A 69 -3.49 2.36 5.89
CA GLY A 69 -4.91 2.00 5.86
C GLY A 69 -5.34 1.56 4.45
N VAL A 70 -6.51 2.05 4.02
CA VAL A 70 -7.10 1.77 2.69
C VAL A 70 -6.47 2.57 1.56
N PHE A 71 -5.68 3.60 1.87
CA PHE A 71 -5.13 4.49 0.84
C PHE A 71 -3.99 3.85 0.03
N GLY A 72 -3.40 2.76 0.52
CA GLY A 72 -2.40 1.97 -0.21
C GLY A 72 -2.96 0.66 -0.80
N ASP A 73 -4.28 0.45 -0.75
CA ASP A 73 -4.96 -0.74 -1.25
C ASP A 73 -5.54 -0.44 -2.66
N PRO A 74 -5.09 -1.15 -3.72
CA PRO A 74 -5.44 -0.84 -5.12
C PRO A 74 -6.90 -1.11 -5.51
#